data_AF-K9SFK8-F1
#
_entry.id   AF-K9SFK8-F1
#
_cell.length_a   1.000
_cell.length_b   1.000
_cell.length_c   1.000
_cell.angle_alpha   90.00
_cell.angle_beta   90.00
_cell.angle_gamma   90.00
#
_symmetry.space_group_name_H-M   'P 1'
#
loop_
_entity.id
_entity.type
_entity.pdbx_description
1 polymer ?
#
loop_
_entity_poly.entity_id
_entity_poly.type
_entity_poly.pdbx_seq_one_letter_code
_entity_poly.pdbx_strand_id
1 'polypeptide(L)' 'MTPENIKTKVEAIASRRSVLAKLLEKDNLGNLSIDVTQALEEIDDLIAEFKVAFPDCTIVGDVSPTSAGINID' A
#
# COMPACT_ATOMS: atom_id res chain seq x y z
N MET A 1 12.71 -17.59 1.18
CA MET A 1 12.06 -16.28 0.96
C MET A 1 12.48 -15.38 2.12
N THR A 2 13.05 -14.20 1.87
CA THR A 2 13.49 -13.26 2.93
C THR A 2 12.46 -12.14 3.11
N PRO A 3 12.41 -11.44 4.26
CA PRO A 3 11.56 -10.26 4.45
C PRO A 3 11.71 -9.22 3.32
N GLU A 4 12.95 -8.96 2.89
CA GLU A 4 13.25 -8.08 1.74
C GLU A 4 12.64 -8.56 0.42
N ASN A 5 12.62 -9.88 0.16
CA ASN A 5 11.94 -10.41 -1.03
C ASN A 5 10.41 -10.20 -0.95
N ILE A 6 9.83 -10.31 0.25
CA ILE A 6 8.39 -10.09 0.46
C ILE A 6 8.08 -8.60 0.29
N LYS A 7 8.89 -7.72 0.90
CA LYS A 7 8.81 -6.26 0.74
C LYS A 7 8.78 -5.87 -0.74
N THR A 8 9.74 -6.30 -1.54
CA THR A 8 9.79 -5.98 -2.99
C THR A 8 8.51 -6.40 -3.72
N LYS A 9 7.93 -7.56 -3.36
CA LYS A 9 6.67 -8.02 -3.95
C LYS A 9 5.49 -7.17 -3.50
N VAL A 10 5.42 -6.80 -2.22
CA VAL A 10 4.37 -5.93 -1.68
C VAL A 10 4.47 -4.53 -2.28
N GLU A 11 5.68 -3.98 -2.45
CA GLU A 11 5.90 -2.70 -3.16
C GLU A 11 5.40 -2.75 -4.61
N ALA A 12 5.72 -3.83 -5.33
CA ALA A 12 5.24 -4.02 -6.69
C ALA A 12 3.70 -4.08 -6.76
N ILE A 13 3.04 -4.71 -5.77
CA ILE A 13 1.59 -4.77 -5.68
C ILE A 13 1.00 -3.39 -5.30
N ALA A 14 1.53 -2.75 -4.25
CA ALA A 14 1.10 -1.45 -3.77
C ALA A 14 1.18 -0.36 -4.86
N SER A 15 2.18 -0.43 -5.74
CA SER A 15 2.30 0.51 -6.88
C SER A 15 1.07 0.51 -7.80
N ARG A 16 0.37 -0.62 -7.92
CA ARG A 16 -0.83 -0.78 -8.76
C ARG A 16 -2.06 -0.07 -8.19
N ARG A 17 -2.08 0.21 -6.88
CA ARG A 17 -3.15 0.98 -6.23
C ARG A 17 -3.41 2.30 -6.94
N SER A 18 -2.35 3.02 -7.28
CA SER A 18 -2.45 4.31 -7.98
C SER A 18 -3.06 4.18 -9.38
N VAL A 19 -2.82 3.06 -10.07
CA VAL A 19 -3.36 2.77 -11.39
C VAL A 19 -4.85 2.43 -11.29
N LEU A 20 -5.24 1.62 -10.31
CA LEU A 20 -6.64 1.25 -10.06
C LEU A 20 -7.47 2.45 -9.58
N ALA A 21 -6.92 3.32 -8.75
CA ALA A 21 -7.57 4.56 -8.35
C ALA A 21 -7.88 5.46 -9.56
N LYS A 22 -6.90 5.65 -10.46
CA LYS A 22 -7.11 6.37 -11.73
C LYS A 22 -8.10 5.68 -12.66
N LEU A 23 -8.18 4.34 -12.62
CA LEU A 23 -9.15 3.60 -13.40
C LEU A 23 -10.57 3.92 -12.95
N LEU A 24 -10.83 4.04 -11.64
CA LEU A 24 -12.13 4.42 -11.08
C LEU A 24 -12.59 5.83 -11.44
N GLU A 25 -11.66 6.74 -11.78
CA GLU A 25 -12.01 8.09 -12.24
C GLU A 25 -12.67 8.08 -13.63
N LYS A 26 -12.65 6.95 -14.36
CA LYS A 26 -13.26 6.85 -15.69
C LYS A 26 -14.76 6.56 -15.59
N ASP A 27 -15.55 7.25 -16.39
CA ASP A 27 -16.96 6.91 -16.60
C ASP A 27 -17.12 5.54 -17.28
N ASN A 28 -18.33 4.96 -17.18
CA ASN A 28 -18.78 3.77 -17.91
C ASN A 28 -18.02 2.46 -17.58
N LEU A 29 -17.48 2.30 -16.37
CA LEU A 29 -16.86 1.04 -15.92
C LEU A 29 -17.87 -0.10 -15.71
N GLY A 30 -19.14 0.23 -15.45
CA GLY A 30 -20.17 -0.76 -15.12
C GLY A 30 -19.71 -1.65 -13.95
N ASN A 31 -19.87 -2.97 -14.10
CA ASN A 31 -19.51 -3.94 -13.07
C ASN A 31 -18.02 -3.96 -12.73
N LEU A 32 -17.14 -3.55 -13.65
CA LEU A 32 -15.69 -3.48 -13.39
C LEU A 32 -15.35 -2.52 -12.25
N SER A 33 -16.19 -1.52 -11.98
CA SER A 33 -15.99 -0.61 -10.84
C SER A 33 -16.04 -1.34 -9.49
N ILE A 34 -16.86 -2.39 -9.38
CA ILE A 34 -16.97 -3.21 -8.17
C ILE A 34 -15.67 -4.00 -7.98
N ASP A 35 -15.22 -4.68 -9.04
CA ASP A 35 -13.98 -5.48 -9.02
C ASP A 35 -12.75 -4.60 -8.69
N VAL A 36 -12.68 -3.39 -9.27
CA VAL A 36 -11.58 -2.46 -9.03
C VAL A 36 -11.62 -1.91 -7.60
N THR A 37 -12.80 -1.65 -7.05
CA THR A 37 -12.95 -1.24 -5.65
C THR A 37 -12.50 -2.35 -4.70
N GLN A 38 -12.93 -3.58 -4.94
CA GLN A 38 -12.49 -4.74 -4.14
C GLN A 38 -10.97 -4.94 -4.22
N ALA A 39 -10.38 -4.83 -5.42
CA ALA A 39 -8.93 -4.96 -5.58
C ALA A 39 -8.15 -3.85 -4.85
N LEU A 40 -8.70 -2.64 -4.75
CA LEU A 40 -8.11 -1.56 -3.95
C LEU A 40 -8.15 -1.86 -2.46
N GLU A 41 -9.28 -2.36 -1.95
CA GLU A 41 -9.43 -2.79 -0.56
C GLU A 41 -8.44 -3.92 -0.23
N GLU A 42 -8.33 -4.94 -1.09
CA GLU A 42 -7.39 -6.05 -0.88
C GLU A 42 -5.92 -5.58 -0.89
N ILE A 43 -5.57 -4.56 -1.70
CA ILE A 43 -4.22 -3.98 -1.69
C ILE A 43 -3.98 -3.20 -0.38
N ASP A 44 -4.96 -2.43 0.08
CA ASP A 44 -4.84 -1.65 1.32
C ASP A 44 -4.74 -2.59 2.55
N ASP A 45 -5.53 -3.67 2.58
CA ASP A 45 -5.46 -4.71 3.60
C ASP A 45 -4.11 -5.45 3.58
N LEU A 46 -3.63 -5.84 2.40
CA LEU A 46 -2.30 -6.47 2.25
C LEU A 46 -1.18 -5.58 2.80
N ILE A 47 -1.24 -4.27 2.53
CA ILE A 47 -0.25 -3.30 3.05
C ILE A 47 -0.35 -3.21 4.57
N ALA A 48 -1.56 -3.16 5.13
CA ALA A 48 -1.78 -3.10 6.56
C ALA A 48 -1.26 -4.37 7.27
N GLU A 49 -1.59 -5.55 6.76
CA GLU A 49 -1.11 -6.83 7.27
C GLU A 49 0.41 -6.95 7.19
N PHE A 50 1.01 -6.52 6.07
CA PHE A 50 2.47 -6.52 5.92
C PHE A 50 3.16 -5.66 6.99
N LYS A 51 2.63 -4.46 7.28
CA LYS A 51 3.18 -3.58 8.31
C LYS A 51 3.15 -4.21 9.71
N VAL A 52 2.09 -4.95 10.03
CA VAL A 52 1.98 -5.67 11.30
C VAL A 52 2.95 -6.85 11.35
N ALA A 53 3.08 -7.60 10.25
CA ALA A 53 3.96 -8.76 10.17
C ALA A 53 5.45 -8.41 10.13
N PHE A 54 5.80 -7.25 9.55
CA PHE A 54 7.18 -6.79 9.35
C PHE A 54 7.36 -5.32 9.77
N PRO A 55 7.26 -5.01 11.08
CA PRO A 55 7.30 -3.64 11.58
C PRO A 55 8.60 -2.89 11.27
N ASP A 56 9.72 -3.61 11.08
CA ASP A 56 11.02 -3.04 10.74
C ASP A 56 11.21 -2.82 9.22
N CYS A 57 10.28 -3.29 8.37
CA CYS A 57 10.34 -3.14 6.92
C CYS A 57 9.51 -1.93 6.46
N THR A 58 10.14 -0.78 6.22
CA THR A 58 9.46 0.39 5.64
C THR A 58 9.21 0.19 4.14
N ILE A 59 7.96 0.43 3.70
CA ILE A 59 7.53 0.39 2.30
C ILE A 59 7.61 1.82 1.72
N VAL A 60 8.17 2.00 0.51
CA VAL A 60 8.26 3.34 -0.12
C VAL A 60 6.85 3.89 -0.38
N GLY A 61 6.48 4.96 0.33
CA GLY A 61 5.14 5.58 0.30
C GLY A 61 4.53 5.82 1.69
N ASP A 62 5.09 5.18 2.73
CA ASP A 62 4.73 5.43 4.13
C ASP A 62 5.57 6.60 4.67
N VAL A 63 5.05 7.83 4.54
CA VAL A 63 5.57 8.97 5.32
C VAL A 63 5.03 8.91 6.75
N SER A 64 5.36 7.86 7.49
CA SER A 64 5.26 7.95 8.95
C SER A 64 6.45 8.76 9.47
N PRO A 65 6.22 9.84 10.25
CA PRO A 65 7.30 10.58 10.89
C PRO A 65 7.83 9.74 12.04
N THR A 66 8.80 8.86 11.77
CA THR A 66 9.58 8.25 12.85
C THR A 66 10.49 9.32 13.43
N SER A 67 10.04 9.90 14.54
CA SER A 67 10.84 10.46 15.65
C SER A 67 12.15 11.15 15.24
N ALA A 68 12.08 12.41 14.80
CA ALA A 68 13.18 13.34 15.07
C ALA A 68 13.04 13.79 16.53
N GLY A 69 14.10 13.59 17.31
CA GLY A 69 14.12 13.58 18.76
C GLY A 69 13.46 14.77 19.44
N ILE A 70 12.90 14.45 20.62
CA ILE A 70 12.77 15.37 21.75
C ILE A 70 14.12 16.10 21.90
N ASN A 71 14.16 17.40 21.63
CA ASN A 71 15.24 18.24 22.13
C ASN A 71 14.62 19.24 23.10
N ILE A 72 14.99 19.07 24.36
CA ILE A 72 14.64 19.94 25.47
C ILE A 72 15.69 21.05 25.46
N ASP A 73 15.27 22.27 25.14
CA ASP A 73 15.92 23.53 25.54
C ASP A 73 14.82 24.49 26.02
#